data_AF-A0A6C2YXN4-F1
#
_entry.id   AF-A0A6C2YXN4-F1
#
_cell.length_a   1.000
_cell.length_b   1.000
_cell.length_c   1.000
_cell.angle_alpha   90.00
_cell.angle_beta   90.00
_cell.angle_gamma   90.00
#
_symmetry.space_group_name_H-M   'P 1'
#
loop_
_entity.id
_entity.type
_entity.pdbx_description
1 polymer ?
#
loop_
_entity_poly.entity_id
_entity_poly.type
_entity_poly.pdbx_seq_one_letter_code
_entity_poly.pdbx_strand_id
1 'polypeptide(L)'
;MTESLPESDPRFPSGRWVGFFLQKQLPGKHQMELLLTFANGRIRGEGRDLVGEFTINGIYELADGTCRWMKHYLGKHSVHYRGFNEGKGIWGTWQLETMGERWTGGFHIWPEGMAAPDGSTLAESIEEPVDAEEAFVVNELRRSANG
;
A
#
# COMPACT_ATOMS: atom_id res chain seq x y z
N MET A 1 -3.89 -1.47 30.39
CA MET A 1 -3.69 -1.92 28.99
C MET A 1 -2.30 -2.52 28.93
N THR A 2 -2.19 -3.81 28.68
CA THR A 2 -0.89 -4.49 28.52
C THR A 2 -0.30 -4.06 27.18
N GLU A 3 0.89 -3.46 27.18
CA GLU A 3 1.61 -3.19 25.94
C GLU A 3 1.98 -4.53 25.29
N SER A 4 1.60 -4.71 24.02
CA SER A 4 1.96 -5.88 23.24
C SER A 4 3.43 -5.77 22.81
N LEU A 5 4.20 -6.82 23.04
CA LEU A 5 5.59 -6.88 22.56
C LEU A 5 5.63 -6.78 21.02
N PRO A 6 6.61 -6.07 20.46
CA PRO A 6 6.81 -5.99 19.02
C PRO A 6 7.17 -7.36 18.45
N GLU A 7 6.77 -7.61 17.20
CA GLU A 7 7.15 -8.81 16.45
C GLU A 7 8.67 -8.90 16.25
N SER A 8 9.19 -10.13 16.33
CA SER A 8 10.62 -10.47 16.21
C SER A 8 10.98 -11.22 14.93
N ASP A 9 9.98 -11.78 14.21
CA ASP A 9 10.21 -12.38 12.90
C ASP A 9 10.72 -11.31 11.91
N PRO A 10 11.88 -11.52 11.27
CA PRO A 10 12.53 -10.52 10.42
C PRO A 10 11.72 -10.18 9.15
N ARG A 11 10.69 -10.96 8.82
CA ARG A 11 9.75 -10.62 7.75
C ARG A 11 8.83 -9.47 8.15
N PHE A 12 8.53 -9.31 9.43
CA PHE A 12 7.52 -8.36 9.90
C PHE A 12 8.08 -7.31 10.89
N PRO A 13 9.15 -6.56 10.53
CA PRO A 13 9.67 -5.52 11.39
C PRO A 13 8.68 -4.35 11.48
N SER A 14 8.45 -3.86 12.68
CA SER A 14 7.76 -2.58 12.89
C SER A 14 8.68 -1.41 12.48
N GLY A 15 8.08 -0.30 12.06
CA GLY A 15 8.80 0.91 11.65
C GLY A 15 8.34 1.43 10.29
N ARG A 16 9.24 2.16 9.62
CA ARG A 16 8.98 2.79 8.32
C ARG A 16 9.10 1.79 7.19
N TRP A 17 8.11 1.80 6.31
CA TRP A 17 8.04 1.00 5.09
C TRP A 17 7.77 1.91 3.91
N VAL A 18 8.24 1.49 2.75
CA VAL A 18 8.04 2.16 1.46
C VAL A 18 7.63 1.12 0.42
N GLY A 19 7.18 1.58 -0.73
CA GLY A 19 6.93 0.72 -1.88
C GLY A 19 5.92 1.31 -2.82
N PHE A 20 5.25 0.47 -3.59
CA PHE A 20 4.30 0.94 -4.60
C PHE A 20 3.09 0.03 -4.74
N PHE A 21 2.03 0.59 -5.34
CA PHE A 21 0.93 -0.18 -5.92
C PHE A 21 0.84 0.06 -7.43
N LEU A 22 0.23 -0.89 -8.13
CA LEU A 22 -0.09 -0.81 -9.55
C LEU A 22 -1.60 -0.69 -9.71
N GLN A 23 -2.06 0.08 -10.68
CA GLN A 23 -3.46 0.15 -11.06
C GLN A 23 -3.57 0.18 -12.59
N LYS A 24 -4.46 -0.61 -13.17
CA LYS A 24 -4.52 -0.75 -14.64
C LYS A 24 -4.86 0.57 -15.34
N GLN A 25 -5.63 1.42 -14.69
CA GLN A 25 -6.14 2.67 -15.23
C GLN A 25 -5.13 3.82 -15.16
N LEU A 26 -4.04 3.67 -14.39
CA LEU A 26 -2.98 4.68 -14.29
C LEU A 26 -1.63 3.97 -14.43
N PRO A 27 -0.93 4.12 -15.56
CA PRO A 27 0.37 3.51 -15.79
C PRO A 27 1.39 3.84 -14.69
N GLY A 28 2.39 2.99 -14.54
CA GLY A 28 3.51 3.21 -13.63
C GLY A 28 3.31 2.65 -12.22
N LYS A 29 4.36 2.84 -11.40
CA LYS A 29 4.41 2.46 -9.99
C LYS A 29 3.99 3.66 -9.13
N HIS A 30 2.93 3.47 -8.36
CA HIS A 30 2.38 4.51 -7.49
C HIS A 30 2.97 4.38 -6.09
N GLN A 31 3.91 5.27 -5.76
CA GLN A 31 4.67 5.20 -4.50
C GLN A 31 3.78 5.41 -3.27
N MET A 32 4.15 4.74 -2.18
CA MET A 32 3.51 4.87 -0.87
C MET A 32 4.54 4.79 0.26
N GLU A 33 4.29 5.58 1.30
CA GLU A 33 5.06 5.59 2.55
C GLU A 33 4.15 5.12 3.69
N LEU A 34 4.66 4.27 4.57
CA LEU A 34 3.90 3.67 5.66
C LEU A 34 4.71 3.65 6.96
N LEU A 35 4.00 3.79 8.07
CA LEU A 35 4.50 3.46 9.40
C LEU A 35 3.69 2.27 9.92
N LEU A 36 4.33 1.11 10.05
CA LEU A 36 3.66 -0.14 10.42
C LEU A 36 4.09 -0.63 11.80
N THR A 37 3.12 -1.15 12.55
CA THR A 37 3.33 -1.90 13.79
C THR A 37 2.86 -3.33 13.59
N PHE A 38 3.77 -4.27 13.83
CA PHE A 38 3.50 -5.70 13.88
C PHE A 38 3.64 -6.18 15.32
N ALA A 39 2.57 -6.75 15.87
CA ALA A 39 2.57 -7.34 17.20
C ALA A 39 1.43 -8.36 17.33
N ASN A 40 1.71 -9.52 17.90
CA ASN A 40 0.73 -10.56 18.22
C ASN A 40 -0.17 -10.94 17.01
N GLY A 41 0.43 -11.13 15.83
CA GLY A 41 -0.32 -11.49 14.61
C GLY A 41 -1.18 -10.36 14.04
N ARG A 42 -1.05 -9.12 14.55
CA ARG A 42 -1.79 -7.95 14.05
C ARG A 42 -0.89 -6.96 13.33
N ILE A 43 -1.42 -6.39 12.26
CA ILE A 43 -0.84 -5.26 11.54
C ILE A 43 -1.66 -4.03 11.87
N ARG A 44 -1.00 -2.95 12.28
CA ARG A 44 -1.58 -1.61 12.39
C ARG A 44 -0.66 -0.61 11.72
N GLY A 45 -1.19 0.53 11.31
CA GLY A 45 -0.34 1.58 10.80
C GLY A 45 -1.10 2.71 10.16
N GLU A 46 -0.34 3.60 9.58
CA GLU A 46 -0.79 4.76 8.84
C GLU A 46 0.19 5.04 7.70
N GLY A 47 -0.21 5.90 6.78
CA GLY A 47 0.64 6.26 5.67
C GLY A 47 -0.04 7.21 4.71
N ARG A 48 0.63 7.44 3.58
CA ARG A 48 0.16 8.32 2.51
C ARG A 48 0.65 7.83 1.15
N ASP A 49 -0.12 8.18 0.14
CA ASP A 49 0.24 8.05 -1.28
C ASP A 49 -0.51 9.13 -2.09
N LEU A 50 -0.49 9.01 -3.42
CA LEU A 50 -1.16 9.96 -4.33
C LEU A 50 -2.68 10.09 -4.13
N VAL A 51 -3.35 9.13 -3.49
CA VAL A 51 -4.80 9.19 -3.19
C VAL A 51 -5.06 9.98 -1.90
N GLY A 52 -4.11 9.95 -0.96
CA GLY A 52 -4.11 10.72 0.28
C GLY A 52 -3.68 9.91 1.50
N GLU A 53 -3.96 10.44 2.68
CA GLU A 53 -3.66 9.79 3.96
C GLU A 53 -4.60 8.61 4.25
N PHE A 54 -4.06 7.59 4.91
CA PHE A 54 -4.78 6.37 5.24
C PHE A 54 -4.33 5.74 6.55
N THR A 55 -5.18 4.86 7.07
CA THR A 55 -4.88 3.94 8.19
C THR A 55 -4.91 2.49 7.74
N ILE A 56 -4.22 1.62 8.47
CA ILE A 56 -4.14 0.18 8.22
C ILE A 56 -4.58 -0.59 9.47
N ASN A 57 -5.40 -1.62 9.24
CA ASN A 57 -5.72 -2.63 10.26
C ASN A 57 -5.81 -4.02 9.61
N GLY A 58 -5.10 -4.99 10.15
CA GLY A 58 -5.07 -6.34 9.59
C GLY A 58 -4.39 -7.36 10.48
N ILE A 59 -4.04 -8.48 9.85
CA ILE A 59 -3.36 -9.61 10.48
C ILE A 59 -2.24 -10.16 9.59
N TYR A 60 -1.29 -10.86 10.21
CA TYR A 60 -0.24 -11.63 9.55
C TYR A 60 -0.09 -12.99 10.24
N GLU A 61 0.37 -13.98 9.49
CA GLU A 61 0.63 -15.34 9.99
C GLU A 61 2.10 -15.71 9.78
N LEU A 62 2.75 -16.18 10.84
CA LEU A 62 4.16 -16.58 10.77
C LEU A 62 4.36 -17.92 10.06
N ALA A 63 3.36 -18.81 10.11
CA ALA A 63 3.45 -20.15 9.56
C ALA A 63 3.73 -20.15 8.05
N ASP A 64 3.13 -19.22 7.32
CA ASP A 64 3.21 -19.13 5.85
C ASP A 64 3.59 -17.73 5.34
N GLY A 65 3.78 -16.76 6.23
CA GLY A 65 4.11 -15.39 5.85
C GLY A 65 2.95 -14.62 5.21
N THR A 66 1.72 -15.14 5.28
CA THR A 66 0.54 -14.46 4.74
C THR A 66 0.20 -13.22 5.55
N CYS A 67 -0.38 -12.23 4.88
CA CYS A 67 -0.90 -11.04 5.52
C CYS A 67 -2.13 -10.51 4.76
N ARG A 68 -3.08 -9.98 5.52
CA ARG A 68 -4.28 -9.34 4.99
C ARG A 68 -4.63 -8.14 5.84
N TRP A 69 -4.95 -7.03 5.18
CA TRP A 69 -5.35 -5.82 5.89
C TRP A 69 -6.35 -5.01 5.08
N MET A 70 -7.01 -4.11 5.79
CA MET A 70 -7.79 -3.04 5.20
C MET A 70 -6.98 -1.76 5.29
N LYS A 71 -6.88 -1.06 4.16
CA LYS A 71 -6.37 0.30 4.06
C LYS A 71 -7.56 1.25 3.96
N HIS A 72 -7.74 2.11 4.93
CA HIS A 72 -8.87 3.05 4.96
C HIS A 72 -8.36 4.48 4.72
N TYR A 73 -8.74 5.08 3.59
CA TYR A 73 -8.46 6.48 3.32
C TYR A 73 -9.39 7.37 4.14
N LEU A 74 -8.83 8.37 4.83
CA LEU A 74 -9.59 9.21 5.75
C LEU A 74 -10.76 9.92 5.05
N GLY A 75 -11.98 9.67 5.52
CA GLY A 75 -13.20 10.25 4.97
C GLY A 75 -13.58 9.76 3.57
N LYS A 76 -12.96 8.68 3.08
CA LYS A 76 -13.18 8.12 1.73
C LYS A 76 -13.54 6.63 1.81
N HIS A 77 -12.91 5.80 0.98
CA HIS A 77 -13.19 4.38 0.83
C HIS A 77 -12.10 3.51 1.48
N SER A 78 -12.42 2.22 1.64
CA SER A 78 -11.48 1.21 2.12
C SER A 78 -11.05 0.28 0.98
N VAL A 79 -9.79 -0.14 1.00
CA VAL A 79 -9.20 -1.07 0.03
C VAL A 79 -8.70 -2.30 0.78
N HIS A 80 -8.99 -3.49 0.26
CA HIS A 80 -8.59 -4.76 0.83
C HIS A 80 -7.28 -5.24 0.24
N TYR A 81 -6.30 -5.55 1.08
CA TYR A 81 -4.99 -6.06 0.67
C TYR A 81 -4.84 -7.51 1.12
N ARG A 82 -4.23 -8.31 0.25
CA ARG A 82 -3.77 -9.68 0.51
C ARG A 82 -2.36 -9.84 -0.05
N GLY A 83 -1.43 -10.27 0.78
CA GLY A 83 -0.04 -10.45 0.38
C GLY A 83 0.69 -11.52 1.19
N PHE A 84 1.95 -11.68 0.83
CA PHE A 84 2.87 -12.66 1.39
C PHE A 84 4.23 -11.99 1.61
N ASN A 85 4.93 -12.44 2.64
CA ASN A 85 6.30 -12.02 2.90
C ASN A 85 7.22 -13.23 3.05
N GLU A 86 8.19 -13.31 2.15
CA GLU A 86 9.20 -14.37 2.10
C GLU A 86 10.61 -13.81 2.39
N GLY A 87 10.68 -12.69 3.14
CA GLY A 87 11.93 -12.01 3.49
C GLY A 87 12.37 -10.93 2.51
N LYS A 88 11.51 -10.56 1.55
CA LYS A 88 11.78 -9.54 0.51
C LYS A 88 10.72 -8.43 0.51
N GLY A 89 10.15 -8.14 1.67
CA GLY A 89 8.97 -7.29 1.80
C GLY A 89 7.67 -8.03 1.51
N ILE A 90 6.56 -7.32 1.65
CA ILE A 90 5.20 -7.84 1.44
C ILE A 90 4.76 -7.49 0.02
N TRP A 91 4.34 -8.50 -0.74
CA TRP A 91 3.82 -8.32 -2.09
C TRP A 91 2.52 -9.11 -2.28
N GLY A 92 1.69 -8.68 -3.22
CA GLY A 92 0.40 -9.33 -3.47
C GLY A 92 -0.56 -8.47 -4.26
N THR A 93 -1.85 -8.54 -3.90
CA THR A 93 -2.92 -7.82 -4.60
C THR A 93 -3.77 -6.98 -3.65
N TRP A 94 -4.27 -5.88 -4.20
CA TRP A 94 -5.32 -5.07 -3.58
C TRP A 94 -6.62 -5.17 -4.38
N GLN A 95 -7.74 -4.98 -3.69
CA GLN A 95 -9.09 -5.04 -4.24
C GLN A 95 -9.95 -3.93 -3.63
N LEU A 96 -10.71 -3.23 -4.48
CA LEU A 96 -11.71 -2.25 -4.12
C LEU A 96 -13.00 -2.56 -4.88
N GLU A 97 -14.10 -2.66 -4.16
CA GLU A 97 -15.43 -2.80 -4.75
C GLU A 97 -16.18 -1.48 -4.54
N THR A 98 -16.55 -0.83 -5.63
CA THR A 98 -17.27 0.45 -5.59
C THR A 98 -18.16 0.59 -6.81
N MET A 99 -19.36 1.15 -6.64
CA MET A 99 -20.31 1.43 -7.73
C MET A 99 -20.60 0.21 -8.65
N GLY A 100 -20.58 -1.00 -8.11
CA GLY A 100 -20.81 -2.23 -8.88
C GLY A 100 -19.61 -2.72 -9.71
N GLU A 101 -18.47 -2.03 -9.63
CA GLU A 101 -17.24 -2.41 -10.29
C GLU A 101 -16.20 -2.93 -9.29
N ARG A 102 -15.38 -3.87 -9.75
CA ARG A 102 -14.24 -4.40 -9.00
C ARG A 102 -12.93 -3.89 -9.58
N TRP A 103 -12.22 -3.13 -8.77
CA TRP A 103 -10.92 -2.56 -9.07
C TRP A 103 -9.84 -3.39 -8.37
N THR A 104 -8.78 -3.73 -9.09
CA THR A 104 -7.69 -4.56 -8.55
C THR A 104 -6.34 -4.15 -9.10
N GLY A 105 -5.29 -4.50 -8.37
CA GLY A 105 -3.92 -4.31 -8.81
C GLY A 105 -2.91 -5.01 -7.93
N GLY A 106 -1.65 -4.99 -8.35
CA GLY A 106 -0.52 -5.52 -7.59
C GLY A 106 0.04 -4.48 -6.62
N PHE A 107 0.81 -4.93 -5.63
CA PHE A 107 1.61 -4.05 -4.79
C PHE A 107 2.87 -4.75 -4.30
N HIS A 108 3.85 -3.97 -3.89
CA HIS A 108 5.04 -4.42 -3.17
C HIS A 108 5.48 -3.34 -2.19
N ILE A 109 5.61 -3.69 -0.91
CA ILE A 109 6.17 -2.82 0.14
C ILE A 109 7.33 -3.52 0.85
N TRP A 110 8.32 -2.76 1.31
CA TRP A 110 9.46 -3.26 2.07
C TRP A 110 9.89 -2.24 3.14
N PRO A 111 10.60 -2.67 4.21
CA PRO A 111 11.15 -1.75 5.20
C PRO A 111 12.06 -0.71 4.54
N GLU A 112 12.00 0.55 4.97
CA GLU A 112 12.78 1.65 4.34
C GLU A 112 14.30 1.41 4.36
N GLY A 113 14.82 0.67 5.35
CA GLY A 113 16.23 0.28 5.43
C GLY A 113 16.61 -0.97 4.60
N MET A 114 15.65 -1.62 3.94
CA MET A 114 15.89 -2.75 3.04
C MET A 114 16.14 -2.23 1.62
N ALA A 115 17.13 -2.78 0.91
CA ALA A 115 17.33 -2.49 -0.50
C ALA A 115 16.06 -2.84 -1.30
N ALA A 116 15.67 -1.98 -2.25
CA ALA A 116 14.48 -2.24 -3.02
C ALA A 116 14.60 -3.60 -3.75
N PRO A 117 13.54 -4.42 -3.73
CA PRO A 117 13.58 -5.76 -4.33
C PRO A 117 13.86 -5.77 -5.83
N ASP A 118 13.62 -4.65 -6.52
CA ASP A 118 13.89 -4.44 -7.95
C ASP A 118 15.17 -3.63 -8.21
N GLY A 119 15.92 -3.26 -7.17
CA GLY A 119 17.13 -2.46 -7.26
C GLY A 119 16.91 -0.96 -7.45
N SER A 120 15.66 -0.47 -7.46
CA SER A 120 15.36 0.96 -7.58
C SER A 120 15.64 1.73 -6.28
N THR A 121 16.03 3.00 -6.39
CA THR A 121 16.03 3.90 -5.22
C THR A 121 14.75 4.73 -5.17
N LEU A 122 14.26 5.06 -3.96
CA LEU A 122 13.08 5.91 -3.80
C LEU A 122 13.27 7.29 -4.48
N ALA A 123 14.51 7.80 -4.51
CA ALA A 123 14.86 9.06 -5.16
C ALA A 123 14.69 9.02 -6.69
N GLU A 124 15.06 7.92 -7.35
CA GLU A 124 14.93 7.76 -8.81
C GLU A 124 13.48 7.77 -9.30
N SER A 125 12.51 7.49 -8.43
CA SER A 125 11.09 7.36 -8.80
C SER A 125 10.25 8.62 -8.54
N ILE A 126 10.83 9.65 -7.90
CA ILE A 126 10.16 10.92 -7.58
C ILE A 126 10.41 11.97 -8.69
N GLU A 127 11.38 11.75 -9.58
CA GLU A 127 11.78 12.69 -10.63
C GLU A 127 10.87 12.71 -11.87
N GLU A 128 9.84 11.88 -11.96
CA GLU A 128 8.80 12.02 -13.00
C GLU A 128 7.56 12.71 -12.42
N PRO A 129 7.44 14.06 -12.53
CA PRO A 129 6.18 14.71 -12.26
C PRO A 129 5.17 14.17 -13.28
N VAL A 130 4.10 13.53 -12.78
CA VAL A 130 2.89 13.39 -13.59
C VAL A 130 2.43 14.82 -13.89
N ASP A 131 2.48 15.19 -15.16
CA ASP A 131 2.13 16.54 -15.59
C ASP A 131 0.74 16.87 -15.04
N ALA A 132 0.62 17.98 -14.32
CA ALA A 132 -0.61 18.35 -13.62
C ALA A 132 -1.82 18.47 -14.57
N GLU A 133 -1.55 18.63 -15.88
CA GLU A 133 -2.55 18.58 -16.94
C GLU A 133 -3.17 17.19 -17.14
N GLU A 134 -2.42 16.09 -17.04
CA GLU A 134 -2.98 14.73 -17.20
C GLU A 134 -3.90 14.35 -16.03
N ALA A 135 -3.55 14.76 -14.81
CA ALA A 135 -4.40 14.56 -13.63
C ALA A 135 -5.73 15.33 -13.75
N PHE A 136 -5.70 16.52 -14.38
CA PHE A 136 -6.90 17.31 -14.64
C PHE A 136 -7.77 16.66 -15.72
N VAL A 137 -7.19 16.21 -16.83
CA VAL A 137 -7.92 15.55 -17.95
C VAL A 137 -8.61 14.26 -17.50
N VAL A 138 -7.94 13.43 -16.68
CA VAL A 138 -8.56 12.22 -16.12
C VAL A 138 -9.73 12.56 -15.18
N ASN A 139 -9.63 13.67 -14.44
CA ASN A 139 -10.70 14.12 -13.55
C ASN A 139 -11.87 14.76 -14.31
N GLU A 140 -11.61 15.38 -15.46
CA GLU A 140 -12.62 16.03 -16.31
C GLU A 140 -13.41 15.01 -17.13
N LEU A 141 -12.73 14.01 -17.72
CA LEU A 141 -13.38 12.90 -18.43
C LEU A 141 -14.32 12.08 -17.52
N ARG A 142 -13.99 11.97 -16.22
CA ARG A 142 -14.86 11.34 -15.21
C ARG A 142 -16.11 12.16 -14.89
N ARG A 143 -16.08 13.49 -15.08
CA ARG A 143 -17.26 14.36 -14.89
C ARG A 143 -18.18 14.33 -16.10
N SER A 144 -17.64 14.20 -17.31
CA SER A 144 -18.40 14.18 -18.56
C SER A 144 -19.15 12.86 -18.82
N ALA A 145 -18.77 11.76 -18.16
CA ALA A 145 -19.39 10.45 -18.33
C ALA A 145 -20.58 10.16 -17.40
N ASN A 146 -20.91 11.09 -16.49
CA ASN A 146 -22.07 11.01 -15.59
C ASN A 146 -23.17 12.05 -15.93
N GLY A 147 -23.25 12.46 -17.21
CA GLY A 147 -24.33 13.27 -17.77
C GLY A 147 -25.25 12.44 -18.65
#